data_AF-A0AAW1Y8F3-F1
#
_entry.id   AF-A0AAW1Y8F3-F1
#
_cell.length_a   1.000
_cell.length_b   1.000
_cell.length_c   1.000
_cell.angle_alpha   90.00
_cell.angle_beta   90.00
_cell.angle_gamma   90.00
#
_symmetry.space_group_name_H-M   'P 1'
#
loop_
_entity.id
_entity.type
_entity.pdbx_description
1 polymer ?
#
loop_
_entity_poly.entity_id
_entity_poly.type
_entity_poly.pdbx_seq_one_letter_code
_entity_poly.pdbx_strand_id
1 'polypeptide(L)'
;MKWLSERPRGAVAYVSFGSLAELEAEKINGRTGLGFEEEQHLLHTSCGWSEKKTATKLPKGLAEEIWEKGFVVAWCPQLEVLAHEAVGVS
;
A
#
# COMPACT_ATOMS: atom_id res chain seq x y z
N MET A 1 9.31 -7.46 -6.46
CA MET A 1 8.16 -8.23 -6.97
C MET A 1 7.99 -9.61 -6.33
N LYS A 2 9.05 -10.34 -5.92
CA LYS A 2 8.91 -11.69 -5.32
C LYS A 2 7.81 -11.81 -4.24
N TRP A 3 7.66 -10.81 -3.37
CA TRP A 3 6.58 -10.77 -2.38
C TRP A 3 5.16 -10.80 -3.01
N LEU A 4 4.93 -10.13 -4.14
CA LEU A 4 3.66 -10.19 -4.87
C LEU A 4 3.45 -11.57 -5.50
N SER A 5 4.51 -12.20 -6.01
CA SER A 5 4.46 -13.54 -6.62
C SER A 5 4.18 -14.66 -5.61
N GLU A 6 4.35 -14.40 -4.32
CA GLU A 6 4.02 -15.32 -3.22
C GLU A 6 2.56 -15.21 -2.77
N ARG A 7 1.78 -14.27 -3.33
CA ARG A 7 0.37 -14.05 -2.96
C ARG A 7 -0.58 -14.67 -3.97
N PRO A 8 -1.77 -15.12 -3.50
CA PRO A 8 -2.82 -15.59 -4.40
C PRO A 8 -3.25 -14.49 -5.38
N ARG A 9 -3.76 -14.91 -6.54
CA ARG A 9 -4.31 -14.02 -7.57
C ARG A 9 -5.42 -13.14 -6.97
N GLY A 10 -5.35 -11.83 -7.19
CA GLY A 10 -6.34 -10.86 -6.71
C GLY A 10 -6.35 -10.59 -5.20
N ALA A 11 -5.42 -11.14 -4.42
CA ALA A 11 -5.41 -11.00 -2.97
C ALA A 11 -4.70 -9.72 -2.46
N VAL A 12 -4.06 -8.96 -3.34
CA VAL A 12 -3.30 -7.76 -2.98
C VAL A 12 -4.05 -6.50 -3.40
N ALA A 13 -4.27 -5.61 -2.45
CA ALA A 13 -4.73 -4.25 -2.70
C ALA A 13 -3.54 -3.30 -2.79
N TYR A 14 -3.43 -2.56 -3.90
CA TYR A 14 -2.39 -1.56 -4.11
C TYR A 14 -2.88 -0.17 -3.67
N VAL A 15 -2.07 0.51 -2.87
CA VAL A 15 -2.35 1.86 -2.34
C VAL A 15 -1.19 2.79 -2.67
N SER A 16 -1.50 3.91 -3.30
CA SER A 16 -0.56 5.02 -3.47
C SER A 16 -1.28 6.34 -3.28
N PHE A 17 -0.75 7.17 -2.38
CA PHE A 17 -1.27 8.53 -2.14
C PHE A 17 -0.63 9.57 -3.08
N GLY A 18 0.22 9.15 -4.01
CA GLY A 18 0.91 10.07 -4.90
C GLY A 18 1.80 11.08 -4.14
N SER A 19 2.25 12.11 -4.84
CA SER A 19 3.00 13.23 -4.25
C SER A 19 2.12 14.35 -3.68
N LEU A 20 0.82 14.36 -4.01
CA LEU A 20 -0.09 15.49 -3.72
C LEU A 20 -1.11 15.21 -2.60
N ALA A 21 -1.36 13.94 -2.22
CA ALA A 21 -2.40 13.60 -1.24
C ALA A 21 -1.90 13.55 0.22
N GLU A 22 -0.78 14.24 0.51
CA GLU A 22 -0.19 14.32 1.86
C GLU A 22 -1.19 14.85 2.91
N LEU A 23 -2.17 15.67 2.52
CA LEU A 23 -3.11 16.31 3.45
C LEU A 23 -4.31 15.44 3.86
N GLU A 24 -4.59 14.36 3.12
CA GLU A 24 -5.77 13.50 3.35
C GLU A 24 -5.39 12.19 4.07
N ALA A 25 -4.13 11.76 3.96
CA ALA A 25 -3.66 10.53 4.61
C ALA A 25 -3.76 10.58 6.14
N GLU A 26 -3.65 11.76 6.77
CA GLU A 26 -3.83 11.92 8.22
C GLU A 26 -5.28 11.72 8.69
N LYS A 27 -6.27 11.86 7.79
CA LYS A 27 -7.70 11.69 8.11
C LYS A 27 -8.16 10.24 8.03
N ILE A 28 -7.34 9.38 7.43
CA ILE A 28 -7.63 7.97 7.22
C ILE A 28 -7.13 7.21 8.46
N ASN A 29 -7.99 6.40 9.07
CA ASN A 29 -7.61 5.57 10.23
C ASN A 29 -7.62 4.09 9.83
N GLY A 30 -6.46 3.44 9.90
CA GLY A 30 -6.33 2.00 9.61
C GLY A 30 -6.74 1.60 8.19
N ARG A 31 -6.86 0.29 7.93
CA ARG A 31 -7.25 -0.21 6.60
C ARG A 31 -8.72 0.04 6.29
N THR A 32 -9.57 0.12 7.31
CA THR A 32 -11.02 0.34 7.16
C THR A 32 -11.32 1.72 6.59
N GLY A 33 -10.53 2.73 6.97
CA GLY A 33 -10.59 4.06 6.36
C GLY A 33 -10.21 4.08 4.87
N LEU A 34 -9.57 3.02 4.38
CA LEU A 34 -9.24 2.82 2.96
C LEU A 34 -10.20 1.89 2.24
N GLY A 35 -11.21 1.34 2.94
CA GLY A 35 -12.18 0.40 2.38
C GLY A 35 -11.64 -1.01 2.15
N PHE A 36 -10.52 -1.40 2.78
CA PHE A 36 -9.95 -2.73 2.61
C PHE A 36 -10.50 -3.75 3.62
N GLU A 37 -10.68 -4.97 3.14
CA GLU A 37 -11.13 -6.10 3.95
C GLU A 37 -10.00 -6.74 4.76
N GLU A 38 -10.37 -7.56 5.75
CA GLU A 38 -9.39 -8.09 6.69
C GLU A 38 -8.41 -9.11 6.09
N GLU A 39 -8.82 -9.68 4.96
CA GLU A 39 -8.20 -10.79 4.23
C GLU A 39 -7.28 -10.29 3.11
N GLN A 40 -7.37 -9.00 2.76
CA GLN A 40 -6.58 -8.41 1.69
C GLN A 40 -5.17 -8.05 2.18
N HIS A 41 -4.18 -8.36 1.35
CA HIS A 41 -2.80 -7.96 1.55
C HIS A 41 -2.57 -6.55 1.03
N LEU A 42 -1.97 -5.67 1.82
CA LEU A 42 -1.78 -4.27 1.43
C LEU A 42 -0.39 -4.04 0.86
N LEU A 43 -0.31 -3.45 -0.32
CA LEU A 43 0.94 -2.91 -0.86
C LEU A 43 0.85 -1.38 -0.89
N HIS A 44 1.55 -0.72 0.03
CA HIS A 44 1.61 0.73 0.07
C HIS A 44 2.88 1.26 -0.58
N THR A 45 2.73 2.29 -1.39
CA THR A 45 3.86 3.00 -2.01
C THR A 45 3.75 4.50 -1.84
N SER A 46 4.83 5.13 -1.39
CA SER A 46 4.92 6.59 -1.31
C SER A 46 5.59 7.12 -2.58
N CYS A 47 4.84 7.74 -3.49
CA CYS A 47 5.45 8.40 -4.65
C CYS A 47 6.12 9.71 -4.22
N GLY A 48 7.34 9.61 -3.67
CA GLY A 48 8.20 10.75 -3.40
C GLY A 48 9.64 10.37 -3.68
N TRP A 49 10.36 11.20 -4.44
CA TRP A 49 11.77 11.05 -4.82
C TRP A 49 12.76 10.98 -3.62
N SER A 50 12.28 10.80 -2.40
CA SER A 50 13.09 10.86 -1.20
C SER A 50 12.85 9.62 -0.34
N GLU A 51 13.81 8.69 -0.40
CA GLU A 51 13.89 7.44 0.38
C GLU A 51 13.74 7.67 1.91
N LYS A 52 13.89 8.90 2.40
CA LYS A 52 13.88 9.23 3.83
C LYS A 52 12.50 9.51 4.44
N LYS A 53 11.42 9.63 3.67
CA LYS A 53 10.10 10.04 4.21
C LYS A 53 9.00 8.97 4.13
N THR A 54 9.30 7.76 3.67
CA THR A 54 8.31 6.71 3.40
C THR A 54 7.56 6.25 4.66
N ALA A 55 8.28 6.01 5.75
CA ALA A 55 7.68 5.50 6.99
C ALA A 55 6.83 6.56 7.73
N THR A 56 7.07 7.85 7.47
CA THR A 56 6.41 8.97 8.16
C THR A 56 5.09 9.39 7.52
N LYS A 57 4.71 8.78 6.39
CA LYS A 57 3.57 9.18 5.56
C LYS A 57 2.40 8.19 5.55
N LEU A 58 2.49 7.13 6.35
CA LEU A 58 1.40 6.18 6.50
C LEU A 58 0.34 6.77 7.45
N PRO A 59 -0.96 6.61 7.13
CA PRO A 59 -2.03 6.89 8.06
C PRO A 59 -1.81 6.20 9.41
N LYS A 60 -2.22 6.85 10.50
CA LYS A 60 -2.02 6.33 11.86
C LYS A 60 -2.76 5.00 12.02
N GLY A 61 -2.09 4.01 12.63
CA GLY A 61 -2.59 2.64 12.78
C GLY A 61 -2.43 1.75 11.54
N LEU A 62 -2.32 2.34 10.34
CA LEU A 62 -2.14 1.56 9.12
C LEU A 62 -0.76 0.87 9.11
N ALA A 63 0.31 1.52 9.57
CA ALA A 63 1.63 0.89 9.65
C ALA A 63 1.64 -0.37 10.54
N GLU A 64 0.88 -0.34 11.65
CA GLU A 64 0.74 -1.47 12.57
C GLU A 64 -0.11 -2.59 11.95
N GLU A 65 -1.19 -2.26 11.24
CA GLU A 65 -2.04 -3.24 10.53
C GLU A 65 -1.34 -3.87 9.31
N ILE A 66 -0.54 -3.09 8.57
CA ILE A 66 0.22 -3.59 7.41
C ILE A 66 1.36 -4.49 7.88
N TRP A 67 1.92 -4.31 9.08
CA TRP A 67 3.08 -5.08 9.55
C TRP A 67 2.84 -6.60 9.51
N GLU A 68 1.63 -7.06 9.84
CA GLU A 68 1.31 -8.50 9.83
C GLU A 68 0.85 -9.02 8.47
N LYS A 69 0.19 -8.18 7.65
CA LYS A 69 -0.51 -8.64 6.43
C LYS A 69 -0.16 -7.87 5.16
N GLY A 70 0.86 -7.01 5.13
CA GLY A 70 1.20 -6.25 3.94
C GLY A 70 2.67 -5.84 3.82
N PHE A 71 2.94 -5.01 2.82
CA PHE A 71 4.28 -4.65 2.40
C PHE A 71 4.32 -3.15 2.08
N VAL A 72 5.30 -2.46 2.65
CA VAL A 72 5.49 -1.02 2.46
C VAL A 72 6.79 -0.82 1.71
N VAL A 73 6.74 -0.12 0.57
CA VAL A 73 7.95 0.25 -0.17
C VAL A 73 8.01 1.74 -0.47
N ALA A 74 9.22 2.27 -0.45
CA ALA A 74 9.48 3.67 -0.79
C ALA A 74 9.16 3.99 -2.25
N TRP A 75 9.35 3.02 -3.13
CA TRP A 75 9.07 3.16 -4.54
C TRP A 75 8.80 1.79 -5.16
N CYS A 76 7.96 1.74 -6.18
CA CYS A 76 7.81 0.57 -7.04
C CYS A 76 7.58 1.01 -8.49
N PRO A 77 7.87 0.13 -9.48
CA PRO A 77 7.37 0.31 -10.83
C PRO A 77 5.84 0.13 -10.84
N GLN A 78 5.10 1.23 -10.63
CA GLN A 78 3.63 1.22 -10.41
C GLN A 78 2.88 0.47 -11.50
N LEU A 79 3.24 0.64 -12.78
CA LEU A 79 2.60 -0.05 -13.89
C LEU A 79 2.82 -1.56 -13.82
N GLU A 80 4.01 -2.02 -13.45
CA GLU A 80 4.29 -3.46 -13.31
C GLU A 80 3.51 -4.04 -12.13
N VAL A 81 3.45 -3.32 -11.01
CA VAL A 81 2.68 -3.75 -9.83
C VAL A 81 1.19 -3.87 -10.17
N LEU A 82 0.61 -2.86 -10.83
CA LEU A 82 -0.79 -2.88 -11.26
C LEU A 82 -1.08 -3.99 -12.28
N ALA A 83 -0.08 -4.38 -13.08
CA ALA A 83 -0.21 -5.49 -14.04
C ALA A 83 0.00 -6.88 -13.41
N HIS A 84 0.43 -6.97 -12.15
CA HIS A 84 0.72 -8.24 -11.49
C HIS A 84 -0.58 -8.96 -11.09
N GLU A 85 -0.68 -10.26 -11.36
CA GLU A 85 -1.90 -11.05 -11.14
C GLU A 85 -2.37 -11.11 -9.68
N ALA A 86 -1.44 -10.99 -8.74
CA ALA A 86 -1.75 -10.90 -7.31
C ALA A 86 -2.52 -9.62 -6.94
N VAL A 87 -2.41 -8.56 -7.73
CA VAL A 87 -3.12 -7.30 -7.46
C VAL A 87 -4.56 -7.41 -7.93
N GLY A 88 -5.49 -7.28 -6.99
CA GLY A 88 -6.92 -7.24 -7.24
C GLY A 88 -7.35 -5.80 -7.51
N VAL A 89 -8.15 -5.61 -8.56
CA VAL A 89 -8.91 -4.37 -8.76
C VAL A 89 -10.27 -4.61 -8.11
N SER A 90 -10.53 -4.02 -6.95
CA SER A 90 -11.88 -3.91 -6.39
C SER A 90 -12.50 -2.59 -6.82
#